data_AF-C6M9B6-F1
#
_entry.id   AF-C6M9B6-F1
#
_cell.length_a   1.000
_cell.length_b   1.000
_cell.length_c   1.000
_cell.angle_alpha   90.00
_cell.angle_beta   90.00
_cell.angle_gamma   90.00
#
_symmetry.space_group_name_H-M   'P 1'
#
loop_
_entity.id
_entity.type
_entity.pdbx_description
1 polymer ?
#
loop_
_entity_poly.entity_id
_entity_poly.type
_entity_poly.pdbx_seq_one_letter_code
_entity_poly.pdbx_strand_id
1 'polypeptide(L)' 'MLLPIRRLYSGLNLNQDKATKPQTVQIVRNRFTWCFSTLENRSL' A
#
# COMPACT_ATOMS: atom_id res chain seq x y z
N MET A 1 18.24 -31.20 -27.20
CA MET A 1 17.08 -30.30 -27.45
C MET A 1 16.55 -29.86 -26.10
N LEU A 2 16.84 -28.62 -25.71
CA LEU A 2 16.53 -28.08 -24.37
C LEU A 2 15.07 -27.63 -24.32
N LEU A 3 14.28 -28.16 -23.38
CA LEU A 3 12.91 -27.70 -23.14
C LEU A 3 12.97 -26.25 -22.59
N PRO A 4 12.17 -25.32 -23.12
CA PRO A 4 12.22 -23.92 -22.69
C PRO A 4 11.74 -23.83 -21.25
N ILE A 5 12.58 -23.24 -20.41
CA ILE A 5 12.33 -22.95 -18.99
C ILE A 5 11.25 -21.86 -18.88
N ARG A 6 10.00 -22.20 -19.24
CA ARG A 6 8.81 -21.34 -19.08
C ARG A 6 8.17 -21.51 -17.69
N ARG A 7 8.97 -21.71 -16.65
CA ARG A 7 8.47 -21.92 -15.26
C ARG A 7 9.04 -20.97 -14.20
N LEU A 8 9.76 -19.92 -14.57
CA LEU A 8 10.44 -19.07 -13.58
C LEU A 8 10.01 -17.60 -13.56
N TYR A 9 8.91 -17.28 -14.22
CA TYR A 9 8.13 -16.09 -13.88
C TYR A 9 6.81 -16.57 -13.26
N SER A 10 6.88 -17.29 -12.13
CA SER A 10 5.70 -17.34 -11.26
C SER A 10 5.45 -15.90 -10.86
N GLY A 11 4.35 -15.30 -11.35
CA GLY A 11 3.91 -13.95 -11.05
C GLY A 11 3.53 -13.82 -9.58
N LEU A 12 4.51 -13.99 -8.70
CA LEU A 12 4.40 -13.83 -7.27
C LEU A 12 4.25 -12.33 -7.05
N ASN A 13 3.01 -11.87 -7.05
CA ASN A 13 2.70 -10.50 -6.72
C ASN A 13 3.14 -10.30 -5.26
N LEU A 14 4.16 -9.47 -5.04
CA LEU A 14 4.78 -9.13 -3.75
C LEU A 14 3.78 -8.63 -2.68
N ASN A 15 2.52 -8.43 -3.05
CA ASN A 15 1.45 -7.97 -2.18
C ASN A 15 0.46 -9.08 -1.76
N GLN A 16 0.71 -10.35 -2.12
CA GLN A 16 -0.21 -11.46 -1.85
C GLN A 16 -0.54 -11.66 -0.36
N ASP A 17 0.36 -11.29 0.54
CA ASP A 17 0.16 -11.49 1.99
C ASP A 17 -0.21 -10.21 2.76
N LYS A 18 -0.47 -9.08 2.07
CA LYS A 18 -0.73 -7.82 2.79
C LYS A 18 -2.20 -7.66 3.18
N ALA A 19 -2.67 -8.54 4.06
CA ALA A 19 -3.91 -8.33 4.82
C ALA A 19 -3.69 -7.17 5.82
N THR A 20 -3.95 -5.94 5.37
CA THR A 20 -3.80 -4.76 6.23
C THR A 20 -5.06 -4.61 7.08
N LYS A 21 -4.91 -4.45 8.40
CA LYS A 21 -6.04 -4.22 9.32
C LYS A 21 -6.82 -2.97 8.87
N PRO A 22 -8.08 -3.08 8.42
CA PRO A 22 -8.82 -1.96 7.84
C PRO A 22 -8.96 -0.79 8.83
N GLN A 23 -9.09 -1.10 10.13
CA GLN A 23 -9.13 -0.12 11.22
C GLN A 23 -7.87 0.79 11.26
N THR A 24 -6.67 0.20 11.18
CA THR A 24 -5.41 0.95 11.28
C THR A 24 -5.22 1.84 10.06
N VAL A 25 -5.60 1.37 8.86
CA VAL A 25 -5.55 2.16 7.63
C VAL A 25 -6.48 3.38 7.72
N GLN A 26 -7.69 3.20 8.24
CA GLN A 26 -8.63 4.30 8.43
C GLN A 26 -8.12 5.34 9.43
N ILE A 27 -7.55 4.90 10.57
CA ILE A 27 -6.97 5.80 11.57
C ILE A 27 -5.82 6.61 10.97
N VAL A 28 -4.90 5.96 10.26
CA VAL A 28 -3.74 6.64 9.65
C VAL A 28 -4.22 7.66 8.61
N ARG A 29 -5.15 7.30 7.73
CA ARG A 29 -5.73 8.23 6.74
C ARG A 29 -6.37 9.45 7.39
N ASN A 30 -7.20 9.25 8.41
CA ASN A 30 -7.88 10.34 9.10
C ASN A 30 -6.88 11.30 9.77
N ARG A 31 -5.81 10.76 10.39
CA ARG A 31 -4.74 11.58 10.98
C ARG A 31 -4.01 12.39 9.94
N PHE A 32 -3.67 11.80 8.79
CA PHE A 32 -3.02 12.54 7.71
C PHE A 32 -3.92 13.67 7.19
N THR A 33 -5.20 13.39 6.91
CA THR A 33 -6.17 14.41 6.49
C THR A 33 -6.24 15.56 7.50
N TRP A 34 -6.36 15.23 8.79
CA TRP A 34 -6.37 16.22 9.86
C TRP A 34 -5.09 17.07 9.88
N CYS A 35 -3.91 16.45 9.81
CA CYS A 35 -2.63 17.17 9.77
C CYS A 35 -2.59 18.18 8.62
N PHE A 36 -3.00 17.78 7.42
CA PHE A 36 -3.05 18.72 6.28
C PHE A 36 -4.04 19.85 6.52
N SER A 37 -5.25 19.57 7.01
CA SER A 37 -6.22 20.62 7.35
C SER A 37 -5.67 21.60 8.39
N THR A 38 -4.92 21.13 9.39
CA THR A 38 -4.28 22.01 10.38
C THR A 38 -3.13 22.82 9.80
N LEU A 39 -2.35 22.26 8.87
CA LEU A 39 -1.26 22.97 8.21
C LEU A 39 -1.81 24.04 7.26
N GLU A 40 -2.87 23.73 6.52
CA GLU A 40 -3.54 24.65 5.60
C GLU A 40 -4.21 25.81 6.36
N ASN A 41 -4.93 25.51 7.47
CA ASN A 41 -5.53 26.55 8.32
C ASN A 41 -4.51 27.44 9.03
N ARG A 42 -3.27 26.95 9.25
CA ARG A 42 -2.20 27.70 9.91
C ARG A 42 -1.34 28.50 8.93
N SER A 43 -1.51 28.27 7.63
CA SER A 43 -0.84 29.00 6.55
C SER A 43 -1.64 30.22 6.06
N LEU A 44 -2.82 30.47 6.66
CA LEU A 44 -3.63 31.68 6.50
C LEU A 44 -3.23 32.72 7.54
#